data_AF-A0A956HJ78-F1
#
_entry.id   AF-A0A956HJ78-F1
#
_cell.length_a   1.000
_cell.length_b   1.000
_cell.length_c   1.000
_cell.angle_alpha   90.00
_cell.angle_beta   90.00
_cell.angle_gamma   90.00
#
_symmetry.space_group_name_H-M   'P 1'
#
loop_
_entity.id
_entity.type
_entity.pdbx_description
1 polymer ?
#
loop_
_entity_poly.entity_id
_entity_poly.type
_entity_poly.pdbx_seq_one_letter_code
_entity_poly.pdbx_strand_id
1 'polypeptide(L)'
;MSQETIKDETPTQRGVDAATPGVVIVWSGATAAFEALPLRRGRLELGRDELAALGLDDGRVSRQHLALALDGGAWTITDRGSTNGVFVDGVALHGAARRPAPRVLRIGRTLLAPAADITPLAVHGMSVNPQEIIGPRLRAVLDQVTAIGRVGQSLLITGPSGAGKELAARRYHDAGAHGRAAPFIAVNCAAIPEGLAER
;
A
#
# COMPACT_ATOMS: atom_id res chain seq x y z
N MET A 1 -27.80 -24.01 19.47
CA MET A 1 -27.20 -22.82 18.86
C MET A 1 -26.12 -23.29 17.91
N SER A 2 -26.41 -23.29 16.62
CA SER A 2 -25.52 -23.80 15.58
C SER A 2 -24.45 -22.75 15.29
N GLN A 3 -23.18 -23.06 15.58
CA GLN A 3 -22.05 -22.21 15.21
C GLN A 3 -21.80 -22.35 13.71
N GLU A 4 -22.29 -21.41 12.93
CA GLU A 4 -22.02 -21.36 11.49
C GLU A 4 -20.63 -20.71 11.30
N THR A 5 -19.63 -21.53 11.03
CA THR A 5 -18.28 -21.06 10.68
C THR A 5 -18.30 -20.60 9.24
N ILE A 6 -18.28 -19.29 9.03
CA ILE A 6 -18.04 -18.71 7.70
C ILE A 6 -16.54 -18.90 7.40
N LYS A 7 -16.22 -19.91 6.58
CA LYS A 7 -14.91 -20.04 5.96
C LYS A 7 -14.87 -19.06 4.78
N ASP A 8 -14.22 -17.92 4.97
CA ASP A 8 -14.02 -16.94 3.91
C ASP A 8 -12.84 -17.42 3.04
N GLU A 9 -13.18 -18.03 1.91
CA GLU A 9 -12.22 -18.20 0.82
C GLU A 9 -11.86 -16.81 0.27
N THR A 10 -10.61 -16.66 -0.19
CA THR A 10 -10.05 -15.38 -0.67
C THR A 10 -11.06 -14.66 -1.56
N PRO A 11 -11.36 -13.36 -1.36
CA PRO A 11 -12.45 -12.70 -2.07
C PRO A 11 -12.28 -12.87 -3.57
N THR A 12 -13.18 -13.65 -4.17
CA THR A 12 -13.31 -13.82 -5.61
C THR A 12 -13.43 -12.43 -6.23
N GLN A 13 -12.42 -12.07 -7.03
CA GLN A 13 -12.34 -10.81 -7.77
C GLN A 13 -13.63 -10.60 -8.56
N ARG A 14 -14.54 -9.75 -8.07
CA ARG A 14 -15.67 -9.26 -8.85
C ARG A 14 -15.15 -8.17 -9.78
N GLY A 15 -15.12 -8.47 -11.07
CA GLY A 15 -14.82 -7.55 -12.16
C GLY A 15 -13.34 -7.19 -12.26
N VAL A 16 -12.61 -7.85 -13.16
CA VAL A 16 -11.25 -7.42 -13.50
C VAL A 16 -11.38 -6.16 -14.36
N ASP A 17 -11.43 -4.99 -13.72
CA ASP A 17 -10.82 -3.83 -14.37
C ASP A 17 -9.38 -4.24 -14.71
N ALA A 18 -8.98 -4.05 -15.97
CA ALA A 18 -7.66 -4.45 -16.43
C ALA A 18 -6.60 -3.81 -15.51
N ALA A 19 -5.72 -4.65 -14.94
CA ALA A 19 -4.63 -4.20 -14.08
C ALA A 19 -3.93 -2.99 -14.69
N THR A 20 -3.83 -1.90 -13.92
CA THR A 20 -3.28 -0.64 -14.41
C THR A 20 -1.80 -0.59 -14.04
N PRO A 21 -0.85 -0.75 -14.98
CA PRO A 21 0.56 -0.60 -14.67
C PRO A 21 0.89 0.86 -14.36
N GLY A 22 1.81 1.07 -13.43
CA GLY A 22 2.09 2.41 -12.91
C GLY A 22 3.33 2.46 -12.04
N VAL A 23 3.60 3.66 -11.53
CA VAL A 23 4.56 3.86 -10.45
C VAL A 23 3.84 4.45 -9.25
N VAL A 24 4.29 4.08 -8.06
CA VAL A 24 3.88 4.72 -6.81
C VAL A 24 5.03 5.60 -6.33
N ILE A 25 4.81 6.90 -6.17
CA ILE A 25 5.75 7.76 -5.47
C ILE A 25 5.61 7.46 -3.99
N VAL A 26 6.66 6.93 -3.36
CA VAL A 26 6.67 6.56 -1.92
C VAL A 26 7.33 7.63 -1.05
N TRP A 27 8.13 8.51 -1.67
CA TRP A 27 8.83 9.59 -1.01
C TRP A 27 9.17 10.68 -2.02
N SER A 28 9.09 11.95 -1.62
CA SER A 28 9.60 13.07 -2.42
C SER A 28 10.18 14.16 -1.54
N GLY A 29 11.38 14.64 -1.88
CA GLY A 29 12.06 15.68 -1.11
C GLY A 29 12.32 15.25 0.35
N ALA A 30 11.49 15.74 1.27
CA ALA A 30 11.57 15.48 2.71
C ALA A 30 10.30 14.84 3.30
N THR A 31 9.33 14.47 2.46
CA THR A 31 8.04 13.94 2.91
C THR A 31 7.78 12.56 2.31
N ALA A 32 7.09 11.72 3.08
CA ALA A 32 6.45 10.54 2.53
C ALA A 32 5.33 10.99 1.57
N ALA A 33 5.22 10.31 0.44
CA ALA A 33 4.17 10.49 -0.54
C ALA A 33 3.62 9.12 -0.91
N PHE A 34 2.39 9.05 -1.40
CA PHE A 34 1.78 7.78 -1.82
C PHE A 34 0.95 7.96 -3.10
N GLU A 35 1.49 8.75 -4.03
CA GLU A 35 0.82 9.10 -5.28
C GLU A 35 0.97 7.99 -6.32
N ALA A 36 -0.15 7.52 -6.87
CA ALA A 36 -0.19 6.45 -7.86
C ALA A 36 -0.31 7.04 -9.28
N LEU A 37 0.74 6.87 -10.09
CA LEU A 37 0.82 7.42 -11.43
C LEU A 37 0.72 6.30 -12.49
N PRO A 38 -0.37 6.23 -13.27
CA PRO A 38 -0.53 5.20 -14.28
C PRO A 38 0.35 5.45 -15.50
N LEU A 39 0.79 4.37 -16.14
CA LEU A 39 1.40 4.43 -17.47
C LEU A 39 0.29 4.65 -18.51
N ARG A 40 0.17 5.86 -19.04
CA ARG A 40 -0.79 6.20 -20.09
C ARG A 40 -0.26 5.68 -21.43
N ARG A 41 -1.02 4.81 -22.09
CA ARG A 41 -0.60 4.14 -23.34
C ARG A 41 0.76 3.44 -23.19
N GLY A 42 0.99 2.82 -22.02
CA GLY A 42 2.22 2.09 -21.71
C GLY A 42 3.44 2.96 -21.43
N ARG A 43 3.26 4.28 -21.23
CA ARG A 43 4.35 5.23 -21.00
C ARG A 43 4.05 6.21 -19.87
N LEU A 44 5.11 6.71 -19.25
CA LEU A 44 5.05 7.78 -18.26
C LEU A 44 6.31 8.64 -18.39
N GLU A 45 6.17 9.95 -18.48
CA GLU A 45 7.26 10.89 -18.29
C GLU A 45 7.11 11.53 -16.92
N LEU A 46 8.24 11.69 -16.23
CA LEU A 46 8.27 12.26 -14.89
C LEU A 46 9.48 13.17 -14.75
N GLY A 47 9.21 14.40 -14.37
CA GLY A 47 10.19 15.34 -13.86
C GLY A 47 9.54 16.26 -12.85
N ARG A 48 10.17 17.42 -12.65
CA ARG A 48 9.79 18.34 -11.57
C ARG A 48 8.38 18.91 -11.74
N ASP A 49 7.95 19.13 -12.98
CA ASP A 49 6.68 19.80 -13.25
C ASP A 49 5.50 18.84 -12.95
N GLU A 50 5.65 17.55 -13.25
CA GLU A 50 4.68 16.52 -12.85
C GLU A 50 4.64 16.31 -11.34
N LEU A 51 5.79 16.36 -10.65
CA LEU A 51 5.82 16.31 -9.18
C LEU A 51 5.14 17.53 -8.56
N ALA A 52 5.40 18.72 -9.10
CA ALA A 52 4.78 19.96 -8.62
C ALA A 52 3.24 19.94 -8.80
N ALA A 53 2.74 19.34 -9.88
CA ALA A 53 1.30 19.15 -10.10
C ALA A 53 0.63 18.26 -9.04
N LEU A 54 1.41 17.43 -8.33
CA LEU A 54 0.98 16.61 -7.20
C LEU A 54 1.23 17.29 -5.84
N GLY A 55 1.69 18.54 -5.83
CA GLY A 55 2.09 19.25 -4.61
C GLY A 55 3.39 18.73 -4.00
N LEU A 56 4.20 17.98 -4.75
CA LEU A 56 5.47 17.43 -4.30
C LEU A 56 6.62 18.31 -4.79
N ASP A 57 7.48 18.73 -3.87
CA ASP A 57 8.67 19.52 -4.20
C ASP A 57 9.96 18.71 -4.00
N ASP A 58 10.72 18.60 -5.07
CA ASP A 58 12.11 18.18 -5.01
C ASP A 58 12.97 18.95 -6.02
N GLY A 59 13.66 19.98 -5.52
CA GLY A 59 14.57 20.80 -6.31
C GLY A 59 15.74 20.05 -6.97
N ARG A 60 15.99 18.78 -6.62
CA ARG A 60 16.99 17.93 -7.29
C ARG A 60 16.45 17.21 -8.52
N VAL A 61 15.15 17.30 -8.79
CA VAL A 61 14.54 16.71 -9.98
C VAL A 61 14.58 17.73 -11.12
N SER A 62 15.13 17.33 -12.28
CA SER A 62 15.07 18.12 -13.52
C SER A 62 13.63 18.19 -14.07
N ARG A 63 13.30 19.24 -14.83
CA ARG A 63 11.96 19.40 -15.46
C ARG A 63 11.55 18.19 -16.30
N GLN A 64 12.49 17.67 -17.08
CA GLN A 64 12.40 16.35 -17.71
C GLN A 64 13.51 15.50 -17.10
N HIS A 65 13.16 14.45 -16.36
CA HIS A 65 14.15 13.66 -15.62
C HIS A 65 14.17 12.21 -16.11
N LEU A 66 13.00 11.59 -16.12
CA LEU A 66 12.82 10.17 -16.34
C LEU A 66 11.70 9.93 -17.35
N ALA A 67 11.91 8.99 -18.26
CA ALA A 67 10.83 8.39 -19.04
C ALA A 67 10.78 6.88 -18.78
N LEU A 68 9.56 6.38 -18.60
CA LEU A 68 9.25 4.98 -18.39
C LEU A 68 8.36 4.48 -19.53
N ALA A 69 8.62 3.24 -19.95
CA ALA A 69 7.71 2.48 -20.78
C ALA A 69 7.63 1.05 -20.28
N LEU A 70 6.47 0.40 -20.47
CA LEU A 70 6.28 -1.01 -20.18
C LEU A 70 5.89 -1.72 -21.47
N ASP A 71 6.73 -2.65 -21.92
CA ASP A 71 6.47 -3.44 -23.12
C ASP A 71 6.96 -4.89 -22.95
N GLY A 72 6.12 -5.84 -23.34
CA GLY A 72 6.36 -7.27 -23.16
C GLY A 72 6.69 -7.65 -21.71
N GLY A 73 6.07 -6.99 -20.73
CA GLY A 73 6.29 -7.22 -19.30
C GLY A 73 7.62 -6.69 -18.74
N ALA A 74 8.41 -5.95 -19.53
CA ALA A 74 9.65 -5.35 -19.05
C ALA A 74 9.61 -3.82 -19.13
N TRP A 75 10.17 -3.20 -18.10
CA TRP A 75 10.29 -1.77 -17.97
C TRP A 75 11.48 -1.26 -18.76
N THR A 76 11.26 -0.29 -19.63
CA THR A 76 12.31 0.54 -20.19
C THR A 76 12.37 1.83 -19.38
N ILE A 77 13.52 2.05 -18.73
CA ILE A 77 13.81 3.22 -17.91
C ILE A 77 14.84 4.06 -18.67
N THR A 78 14.53 5.33 -18.91
CA THR A 78 15.39 6.24 -19.68
C THR A 78 15.64 7.51 -18.88
N ASP A 79 16.92 7.84 -18.64
CA ASP A 79 17.32 9.16 -18.17
C ASP A 79 17.21 10.18 -19.32
N ARG A 80 16.47 11.26 -19.11
CA ARG A 80 16.18 12.29 -20.13
C ARG A 80 17.21 13.42 -20.14
N GLY A 81 18.45 13.13 -19.73
CA GLY A 81 19.51 14.13 -19.60
C GLY A 81 19.41 14.89 -18.28
N SER A 82 19.01 14.20 -17.23
CA SER A 82 18.86 14.77 -15.89
C SER A 82 20.20 15.24 -15.32
N THR A 83 20.16 16.26 -14.45
CA THR A 83 21.36 16.80 -13.82
C THR A 83 21.89 15.90 -12.70
N ASN A 84 20.98 15.25 -11.97
CA ASN A 84 21.32 14.45 -10.78
C ASN A 84 21.26 12.93 -11.01
N GLY A 85 20.95 12.50 -12.24
CA GLY A 85 20.90 11.11 -12.64
C GLY A 85 19.63 10.36 -12.18
N VAL A 86 19.25 9.37 -12.99
CA VAL A 86 18.31 8.32 -12.60
C VAL A 86 19.07 7.15 -11.95
N PHE A 87 18.49 6.55 -10.92
CA PHE A 87 19.01 5.33 -10.30
C PHE A 87 17.95 4.24 -10.30
N VAL A 88 18.37 3.01 -10.59
CA VAL A 88 17.53 1.81 -10.61
C VAL A 88 18.10 0.81 -9.60
N ASP A 89 17.29 0.45 -8.60
CA ASP A 89 17.70 -0.46 -7.52
C ASP A 89 19.02 -0.06 -6.84
N GLY A 90 19.21 1.25 -6.67
CA GLY A 90 20.40 1.86 -6.05
C GLY A 90 21.58 2.10 -7.00
N VAL A 91 21.54 1.56 -8.22
CA VAL A 91 22.61 1.70 -9.22
C VAL A 91 22.30 2.85 -10.18
N ALA A 92 23.29 3.70 -10.45
CA ALA A 92 23.14 4.79 -11.41
C ALA A 92 22.86 4.25 -12.82
N LEU A 93 21.91 4.89 -13.51
CA LEU A 93 21.56 4.57 -14.88
C LEU A 93 22.42 5.40 -15.85
N HIS A 94 22.89 4.76 -16.92
CA HIS A 94 23.54 5.45 -18.04
C HIS A 94 22.67 5.31 -19.29
N GLY A 95 22.06 6.41 -19.72
CA GLY A 95 21.14 6.42 -20.86
C GLY A 95 19.84 5.67 -20.54
N ALA A 96 19.67 4.48 -21.11
CA ALA A 96 18.46 3.67 -20.93
C ALA A 96 18.77 2.23 -20.52
N ALA A 97 17.89 1.64 -19.72
CA ALA A 97 17.97 0.24 -19.33
C ALA A 97 16.61 -0.44 -19.45
N ARG A 98 16.63 -1.69 -19.91
CA ARG A 98 15.48 -2.59 -19.82
C ARG A 98 15.61 -3.47 -18.59
N ARG A 99 14.56 -3.54 -17.77
CA ARG A 99 14.50 -4.32 -16.53
C ARG A 99 13.13 -5.02 -16.43
N PRO A 100 13.09 -6.36 -16.29
CA PRO A 100 11.81 -7.05 -16.10
C PRO A 100 11.08 -6.62 -14.82
N ALA A 101 11.82 -6.47 -13.71
CA ALA A 101 11.23 -6.20 -12.41
C ALA A 101 12.09 -5.23 -11.57
N PRO A 102 12.21 -3.95 -11.98
CA PRO A 102 12.82 -2.93 -11.13
C PRO A 102 11.99 -2.78 -9.85
N ARG A 103 12.64 -2.73 -8.69
CA ARG A 103 11.95 -2.61 -7.40
C ARG A 103 11.80 -1.16 -6.97
N VAL A 104 12.83 -0.36 -7.21
CA VAL A 104 12.84 1.05 -6.85
C VAL A 104 13.60 1.87 -7.89
N LEU A 105 13.04 3.01 -8.24
CA LEU A 105 13.70 4.04 -9.02
C LEU A 105 13.91 5.27 -8.13
N ARG A 106 15.02 5.97 -8.32
CA ARG A 106 15.27 7.25 -7.66
C ARG A 106 15.62 8.32 -8.67
N ILE A 107 14.97 9.48 -8.53
CA ILE A 107 15.31 10.73 -9.21
C ILE A 107 15.43 11.81 -8.15
N GLY A 108 16.58 12.51 -8.08
CA GLY A 108 16.82 13.41 -6.94
C GLY A 108 16.71 12.67 -5.59
N ARG A 109 15.81 13.13 -4.73
CA ARG A 109 15.35 12.53 -3.46
C ARG A 109 13.97 11.87 -3.58
N THR A 110 13.37 11.83 -4.76
CA THR A 110 12.09 11.15 -4.99
C THR A 110 12.31 9.66 -5.24
N LEU A 111 11.56 8.82 -4.52
CA LEU A 111 11.55 7.36 -4.68
C LEU A 111 10.26 6.90 -5.33
N LEU A 112 10.40 6.07 -6.35
CA LEU A 112 9.32 5.51 -7.15
C LEU A 112 9.36 3.99 -7.05
N ALA A 113 8.22 3.36 -6.80
CA ALA A 113 8.06 1.91 -6.84
C ALA A 113 7.25 1.53 -8.08
N PRO A 114 7.88 0.94 -9.12
CA PRO A 114 7.16 0.40 -10.26
C PRO A 114 6.26 -0.77 -9.84
N ALA A 115 5.04 -0.81 -10.37
CA ALA A 115 4.09 -1.87 -10.08
C ALA A 115 3.33 -2.29 -11.36
N ALA A 116 3.11 -3.59 -11.49
CA ALA A 116 2.29 -4.15 -12.56
C ALA A 116 0.81 -3.75 -12.41
N ASP A 117 0.37 -3.48 -11.18
CA ASP A 117 -0.98 -3.04 -10.88
C ASP A 117 -0.98 -2.02 -9.73
N ILE A 118 -1.30 -0.77 -10.05
CA ILE A 118 -1.50 0.31 -9.07
C ILE A 118 -2.98 0.54 -8.74
N THR A 119 -3.91 -0.20 -9.36
CA THR A 119 -5.36 0.02 -9.24
C THR A 119 -5.84 0.04 -7.79
N PRO A 120 -5.42 -0.88 -6.90
CA PRO A 120 -5.86 -0.84 -5.51
C PRO A 120 -5.48 0.46 -4.81
N LEU A 121 -4.29 0.99 -5.09
CA LEU A 121 -3.81 2.23 -4.50
C LEU A 121 -4.50 3.45 -5.11
N ALA A 122 -4.71 3.46 -6.43
CA ALA A 122 -5.40 4.54 -7.11
C ALA A 122 -6.86 4.67 -6.67
N VAL A 123 -7.53 3.56 -6.36
CA VAL A 123 -8.94 3.54 -5.94
C VAL A 123 -9.09 3.83 -4.44
N HIS A 124 -8.30 3.19 -3.59
CA HIS A 124 -8.50 3.25 -2.13
C HIS A 124 -7.58 4.24 -1.42
N GLY A 125 -6.50 4.69 -2.08
CA GLY A 125 -5.50 5.56 -1.50
C GLY A 125 -4.74 4.93 -0.33
N MET A 126 -4.02 5.79 0.39
CA MET A 126 -3.41 5.49 1.68
C MET A 126 -4.01 6.39 2.75
N SER A 127 -4.26 5.84 3.93
CA SER A 127 -4.52 6.62 5.14
C SER A 127 -3.32 6.49 6.06
N VAL A 128 -2.68 7.61 6.37
CA VAL A 128 -1.48 7.65 7.21
C VAL A 128 -1.74 8.61 8.36
N ASN A 129 -1.58 8.10 9.58
CA ASN A 129 -1.57 8.90 10.81
C ASN A 129 -0.46 8.37 11.75
N PRO A 130 -0.16 9.05 12.87
CA PRO A 130 0.94 8.65 13.76
C PRO A 130 0.81 7.24 14.37
N GLN A 131 -0.39 6.65 14.34
CA GLN A 131 -0.68 5.35 14.97
C GLN A 131 -0.88 4.23 13.94
N GLU A 132 -1.28 4.56 12.71
CA GLU A 132 -1.74 3.59 11.71
C GLU A 132 -1.36 4.01 10.28
N ILE A 133 -0.94 3.01 9.50
CA ILE A 133 -0.77 3.11 8.04
C ILE A 133 -1.73 2.10 7.42
N ILE A 134 -2.75 2.58 6.72
CA ILE A 134 -3.76 1.74 6.08
C ILE A 134 -3.64 1.91 4.57
N GLY A 135 -3.08 0.89 3.93
CA GLY A 135 -3.12 0.75 2.47
C GLY A 135 -4.27 -0.12 1.98
N PRO A 136 -4.40 -0.29 0.66
CA PRO A 136 -5.56 -0.93 0.03
C PRO A 136 -5.84 -2.34 0.52
N ARG A 137 -4.78 -3.15 0.66
CA ARG A 137 -4.88 -4.54 1.15
C ARG A 137 -5.44 -4.58 2.58
N LEU A 138 -4.88 -3.77 3.48
CA LEU A 138 -5.31 -3.71 4.87
C LEU A 138 -6.73 -3.14 4.96
N ARG A 139 -7.06 -2.11 4.17
CA ARG A 139 -8.41 -1.56 4.09
C ARG A 139 -9.45 -2.64 3.76
N ALA A 140 -9.22 -3.41 2.70
CA ALA A 140 -10.14 -4.49 2.33
C ALA A 140 -10.38 -5.48 3.48
N VAL A 141 -9.32 -5.87 4.20
CA VAL A 141 -9.43 -6.73 5.39
C VAL A 141 -10.23 -6.04 6.51
N LEU A 142 -9.95 -4.78 6.81
CA LEU A 142 -10.67 -4.04 7.86
C LEU A 142 -12.14 -3.80 7.52
N ASP A 143 -12.47 -3.66 6.24
CA ASP A 143 -13.85 -3.54 5.77
C ASP A 143 -14.61 -4.87 5.98
N GLN A 144 -13.97 -6.01 5.69
CA GLN A 144 -14.51 -7.34 6.03
C GLN A 144 -14.71 -7.49 7.55
N VAL A 145 -13.70 -7.14 8.35
CA VAL A 145 -13.78 -7.19 9.81
C VAL A 145 -14.92 -6.32 10.35
N THR A 146 -15.11 -5.13 9.76
CA THR A 146 -16.23 -4.23 10.11
C THR A 146 -17.58 -4.87 9.80
N ALA A 147 -17.72 -5.53 8.65
CA ALA A 147 -18.94 -6.22 8.27
C ALA A 147 -19.26 -7.37 9.24
N ILE A 148 -18.25 -8.17 9.60
CA ILE A 148 -18.40 -9.26 10.59
C ILE A 148 -18.76 -8.69 11.97
N GLY A 149 -18.12 -7.60 12.41
CA GLY A 149 -18.38 -6.97 13.70
C GLY A 149 -19.84 -6.57 13.91
N ARG A 150 -20.55 -6.19 12.86
CA ARG A 150 -21.98 -5.79 12.94
C ARG A 150 -22.93 -6.93 13.26
N VAL A 151 -22.55 -8.18 13.00
CA VAL A 151 -23.44 -9.36 13.08
C VAL A 151 -22.87 -10.49 13.95
N GLY A 152 -21.55 -10.54 14.11
CA GLY A 152 -20.83 -11.60 14.78
C GLY A 152 -20.74 -11.42 16.28
N GLN A 153 -20.68 -12.54 17.00
CA GLN A 153 -20.41 -12.56 18.45
C GLN A 153 -18.92 -12.71 18.77
N SER A 154 -18.15 -13.40 17.92
CA SER A 154 -16.71 -13.61 18.10
C SER A 154 -15.95 -13.60 16.77
N LEU A 155 -14.68 -13.21 16.82
CA LEU A 155 -13.75 -13.19 15.68
C LEU A 155 -12.39 -13.73 16.12
N LEU A 156 -11.86 -14.73 15.42
CA LEU A 156 -10.48 -15.19 15.55
C LEU A 156 -9.61 -14.53 14.47
N ILE A 157 -8.60 -13.76 14.89
CA ILE A 157 -7.69 -13.06 13.99
C ILE A 157 -6.32 -13.74 14.07
N THR A 158 -5.84 -14.24 12.94
CA THR A 158 -4.54 -14.92 12.85
C THR A 158 -3.57 -14.11 11.98
N GLY A 159 -2.27 -14.32 12.19
CA GLY A 159 -1.23 -13.66 11.39
C GLY A 159 0.04 -13.37 12.19
N PRO A 160 1.16 -13.11 11.50
CA PRO A 160 2.45 -12.84 12.13
C PRO A 160 2.42 -11.58 12.99
N SER A 161 3.46 -11.40 13.81
CA SER A 161 3.66 -10.15 14.57
C SER A 161 3.71 -8.96 13.63
N GLY A 162 3.05 -7.85 13.99
CA GLY A 162 2.99 -6.64 13.16
C GLY A 162 2.00 -6.68 11.99
N ALA A 163 1.23 -7.75 11.79
CA ALA A 163 0.23 -7.84 10.71
C ALA A 163 -1.02 -6.93 10.90
N GLY A 164 -1.10 -6.17 11.99
CA GLY A 164 -2.25 -5.30 12.30
C GLY A 164 -3.42 -6.03 12.97
N LYS A 165 -3.18 -7.12 13.70
CA LYS A 165 -4.23 -7.88 14.39
C LYS A 165 -4.95 -7.06 15.44
N GLU A 166 -4.21 -6.21 16.15
CA GLU A 166 -4.72 -5.30 17.17
C GLU A 166 -5.63 -4.23 16.54
N LEU A 167 -5.28 -3.75 15.35
CA LEU A 167 -6.12 -2.83 14.58
C LEU A 167 -7.41 -3.50 14.14
N ALA A 168 -7.33 -4.73 13.63
CA ALA A 168 -8.50 -5.51 13.26
C ALA A 168 -9.42 -5.77 14.47
N ALA A 169 -8.86 -6.16 15.63
CA ALA A 169 -9.64 -6.37 16.86
C ALA A 169 -10.37 -5.09 17.31
N ARG A 170 -9.69 -3.93 17.25
CA ARG A 170 -10.32 -2.63 17.55
C ARG A 170 -11.44 -2.29 16.56
N ARG A 171 -11.23 -2.52 15.26
CA ARG A 171 -12.27 -2.29 14.24
C ARG A 171 -13.48 -3.19 14.44
N TYR A 172 -13.27 -4.45 14.80
CA TYR A 172 -14.36 -5.37 15.14
C TYR A 172 -15.18 -4.88 16.33
N HIS A 173 -14.51 -4.46 17.42
CA HIS A 173 -15.16 -3.90 18.60
C HIS A 173 -15.96 -2.63 18.28
N ASP A 174 -15.33 -1.68 17.59
CA ASP A 174 -15.96 -0.42 17.19
C ASP A 174 -17.25 -0.64 16.37
N ALA A 175 -17.30 -1.72 15.57
CA ALA A 175 -18.42 -2.07 14.72
C ALA A 175 -19.53 -2.91 15.41
N GLY A 176 -19.26 -3.45 16.60
CA GLY A 176 -20.15 -4.33 17.35
C GLY A 176 -21.39 -3.64 17.94
N ALA A 177 -22.33 -4.42 18.46
CA ALA A 177 -23.60 -3.93 19.00
C ALA A 177 -23.46 -2.86 20.11
N HIS A 178 -22.42 -2.97 20.93
CA HIS A 178 -22.10 -1.99 21.97
C HIS A 178 -21.05 -0.95 21.53
N GLY A 179 -20.43 -1.19 20.36
CA GLY A 179 -19.48 -0.31 19.69
C GLY A 179 -18.54 0.46 20.61
N ARG A 180 -18.38 1.76 20.32
CA ARG A 180 -17.59 2.70 21.13
C ARG A 180 -18.20 3.06 22.48
N ALA A 181 -19.44 2.66 22.76
CA ALA A 181 -20.10 2.94 24.04
C ALA A 181 -19.62 1.99 25.15
N ALA A 182 -19.07 0.82 24.80
CA ALA A 182 -18.45 -0.11 25.73
C ALA A 182 -16.92 -0.01 25.71
N PRO A 183 -16.24 -0.25 26.86
CA PRO A 183 -14.79 -0.22 26.91
C PRO A 183 -14.18 -1.38 26.10
N PHE A 184 -13.10 -1.10 25.37
CA PHE A 184 -12.29 -2.13 24.73
C PHE A 184 -11.32 -2.73 25.77
N ILE A 185 -11.58 -3.97 26.19
CA ILE A 185 -10.76 -4.67 27.18
C ILE A 185 -9.75 -5.57 26.47
N ALA A 186 -8.49 -5.16 26.47
CA ALA A 186 -7.40 -5.98 25.95
C ALA A 186 -6.85 -6.91 27.05
N VAL A 187 -6.84 -8.21 26.80
CA VAL A 187 -6.26 -9.21 27.69
C VAL A 187 -5.01 -9.78 27.05
N ASN A 188 -3.85 -9.63 27.71
CA ASN A 188 -2.62 -10.27 27.26
C ASN A 188 -2.57 -11.70 27.78
N CYS A 189 -2.83 -12.68 26.93
CA CYS A 189 -2.82 -14.10 27.31
C CYS A 189 -1.46 -14.57 27.85
N ALA A 190 -0.34 -13.96 27.44
CA ALA A 190 0.98 -14.30 27.94
C ALA A 190 1.23 -13.83 29.39
N ALA A 191 0.37 -12.94 29.91
CA ALA A 191 0.42 -12.47 31.30
C ALA A 191 -0.50 -13.27 32.23
N ILE A 192 -1.26 -14.25 31.71
CA ILE A 192 -2.15 -15.10 32.50
C ILE A 192 -1.35 -16.30 33.03
N PRO A 193 -1.27 -16.53 34.35
CA PRO A 193 -0.62 -17.71 34.92
C PRO A 193 -1.30 -19.00 34.47
N GLU A 194 -0.53 -20.07 34.20
CA GLU A 194 -1.04 -21.36 33.67
C GLU A 194 -2.19 -21.94 34.50
N GLY A 195 -2.10 -21.86 35.83
CA GLY A 195 -3.16 -22.35 36.73
C GLY A 195 -4.50 -21.60 36.67
N LEU A 196 -4.57 -20.47 35.96
CA LEU A 196 -5.79 -19.67 35.76
C LEU A 196 -6.40 -19.86 34.35
N ALA A 197 -5.63 -20.36 33.38
CA ALA A 197 -6.03 -20.45 31.97
C ALA A 197 -6.80 -21.74 31.62
N GLU A 198 -6.65 -22.81 32.41
CA GLU A 198 -7.18 -24.16 32.13
C GLU A 198 -8.48 -24.52 32.87
N ARG A 199 -9.26 -23.54 33.34
CA ARG A 199 -10.55 -23.81 34.01
C ARG A 199 -11.75 -23.79 33.06
#